data_AF-A0A9E5RCW5-F1
#
_entry.id   AF-A0A9E5RCW5-F1
#
_cell.length_a   1.000
_cell.length_b   1.000
_cell.length_c   1.000
_cell.angle_alpha   90.00
_cell.angle_beta   90.00
_cell.angle_gamma   90.00
#
_symmetry.space_group_name_H-M   'P 1'
#
loop_
_entity.id
_entity.type
_entity.pdbx_description
1 polymer ?
#
loop_
_entity_poly.entity_id
_entity_poly.type
_entity_poly.pdbx_seq_one_letter_code
_entity_poly.pdbx_strand_id
1 'polypeptide(L)' 'MIWQLCIQYASGRERVLRSYRNRETALRCVDAIYARGYPLHIAYVVRHAQVQMA' A
#
# COMPACT_ATOMS: atom_id res chain seq x y z
N MET A 1 -2.36 -14.34 -6.97
CA MET A 1 -2.02 -12.92 -7.22
C MET A 1 -1.76 -12.26 -5.89
N ILE A 2 -0.59 -11.67 -5.70
CA ILE A 2 -0.22 -11.03 -4.43
C ILE A 2 -0.37 -9.52 -4.61
N TRP A 3 -1.07 -8.87 -3.70
CA TRP A 3 -1.27 -7.43 -3.65
C TRP A 3 -0.40 -6.86 -2.54
N GLN A 4 0.36 -5.80 -2.82
CA GLN A 4 1.20 -5.14 -1.84
C GLN A 4 0.62 -3.78 -1.49
N LEU A 5 0.47 -3.54 -0.20
CA LEU A 5 0.27 -2.23 0.36
C LEU A 5 1.64 -1.57 0.51
N CYS A 6 1.86 -0.54 -0.27
CA CYS A 6 3.04 0.30 -0.25
C CYS A 6 2.73 1.65 0.40
N ILE A 7 3.73 2.19 1.06
CA ILE A 7 3.73 3.56 1.56
C ILE A 7 4.67 4.37 0.68
N GLN A 8 4.17 5.45 0.09
CA GLN A 8 4.93 6.41 -0.67
C GLN A 8 5.10 7.66 0.18
N TYR A 9 6.34 7.93 0.54
CA TYR A 9 6.70 9.14 1.27
C TYR A 9 6.80 10.32 0.29
N ALA A 10 6.55 11.54 0.76
CA ALA A 10 6.74 12.76 -0.02
C ALA A 10 8.19 12.91 -0.58
N SER A 11 9.16 12.20 -0.01
CA SER A 11 10.54 12.12 -0.50
C SER A 11 10.73 11.25 -1.75
N GLY A 12 9.64 10.70 -2.32
CA GLY A 12 9.69 9.81 -3.48
C GLY A 12 10.12 8.38 -3.15
N ARG A 13 10.40 8.08 -1.87
CA ARG A 13 10.70 6.72 -1.43
C ARG A 13 9.42 5.90 -1.28
N GLU A 14 9.44 4.68 -1.78
CA GLU A 14 8.37 3.71 -1.58
C GLU A 14 8.85 2.57 -0.68
N ARG A 15 7.97 2.10 0.20
CA ARG A 15 8.24 0.93 1.05
C ARG A 15 7.04 0.01 1.07
N VAL A 16 7.26 -1.30 0.95
CA VAL A 16 6.20 -2.30 1.14
C VAL A 16 5.92 -2.42 2.64
N LEU A 17 4.68 -2.21 3.04
CA LEU A 17 4.22 -2.42 4.41
C LEU A 17 3.73 -3.84 4.62
N ARG A 18 2.82 -4.30 3.75
CA ARG A 18 2.19 -5.63 3.85
C ARG A 18 1.83 -6.18 2.49
N SER A 19 1.74 -7.50 2.43
CA SER A 19 1.24 -8.24 1.27
C SER A 19 -0.07 -8.94 1.62
N TYR A 20 -1.02 -8.92 0.70
CA TYR A 20 -2.35 -9.49 0.79
C TYR A 20 -2.59 -10.42 -0.40
N ARG A 21 -3.41 -11.46 -0.19
CA ARG A 21 -3.84 -12.34 -1.28
C ARG A 21 -5.07 -11.80 -2.03
N ASN A 22 -5.78 -10.84 -1.44
CA ASN A 22 -6.99 -10.23 -1.98
C ASN A 22 -6.83 -8.70 -2.08
N ARG A 23 -7.20 -8.14 -3.25
CA ARG A 23 -7.20 -6.70 -3.52
C ARG A 23 -8.11 -5.93 -2.58
N GLU A 24 -9.34 -6.43 -2.36
CA GLU A 24 -10.32 -5.74 -1.51
C GLU A 24 -9.81 -5.61 -0.07
N THR A 25 -9.17 -6.64 0.47
CA THR A 25 -8.59 -6.58 1.80
C THR A 25 -7.49 -5.53 1.89
N ALA A 26 -6.66 -5.41 0.84
CA ALA A 26 -5.63 -4.37 0.78
C ALA A 26 -6.24 -2.96 0.78
N LEU A 27 -7.30 -2.74 -0.02
CA LEU A 27 -8.01 -1.46 -0.10
C LEU A 27 -8.70 -1.10 1.22
N ARG A 28 -9.43 -2.04 1.83
CA ARG A 28 -10.06 -1.82 3.15
C ARG A 28 -9.03 -1.47 4.23
N CYS A 29 -7.82 -2.01 4.12
CA CYS A 29 -6.73 -1.66 5.03
C CYS A 29 -6.27 -0.20 4.84
N VAL A 30 -6.21 0.27 3.59
CA VAL A 30 -5.93 1.69 3.28
C VAL A 30 -7.02 2.59 3.85
N ASP A 31 -8.28 2.26 3.62
CA ASP A 31 -9.41 3.04 4.15
C ASP A 31 -9.37 3.10 5.68
N ALA A 32 -9.08 1.98 6.35
CA ALA A 32 -8.96 1.94 7.81
C ALA A 32 -7.78 2.79 8.33
N ILE A 33 -6.70 2.91 7.58
CA ILE A 33 -5.57 3.78 7.94
C ILE A 33 -5.99 5.24 7.81
N TYR A 34 -6.62 5.62 6.69
CA TYR A 34 -7.12 6.99 6.50
C TYR A 34 -8.20 7.37 7.51
N ALA A 35 -9.04 6.42 7.93
CA ALA A 35 -10.05 6.63 8.97
C ALA A 35 -9.45 6.88 10.37
N ARG A 36 -8.23 6.41 10.64
CA ARG A 36 -7.53 6.63 11.93
C ARG A 36 -6.83 7.98 12.02
N GLY A 37 -6.79 8.74 10.94
CA GLY A 37 -6.11 10.02 10.84
C GLY A 37 -5.40 10.13 9.49
N TYR A 38 -5.37 11.32 8.91
CA TYR A 38 -4.77 11.57 7.60
C TYR A 38 -3.32 12.03 7.78
N PRO A 39 -2.30 11.15 7.67
CA PRO A 39 -0.91 11.59 7.68
C PRO A 39 -0.64 12.40 6.40
N LEU A 40 -0.57 13.73 6.55
CA LEU A 40 -0.47 14.68 5.44
C LEU A 40 0.73 14.47 4.48
N HIS A 41 1.75 13.73 4.89
CA HIS A 41 3.01 13.57 4.16
C HIS A 41 3.22 12.18 3.55
N ILE A 42 2.17 11.36 3.52
CA ILE A 42 2.24 9.95 3.20
C ILE A 42 1.07 9.54 2.31
N ALA A 43 1.37 8.87 1.19
CA ALA A 43 0.37 8.21 0.36
C ALA A 43 0.44 6.69 0.54
N TYR A 44 -0.73 6.04 0.63
CA TYR A 44 -0.83 4.58 0.67
C TYR A 44 -1.29 4.07 -0.69
N VAL A 45 -0.50 3.18 -1.30
CA VAL A 45 -0.73 2.68 -2.65
C VAL A 45 -0.87 1.16 -2.61
N VAL A 46 -1.90 0.63 -3.26
CA VAL A 46 -2.07 -0.81 -3.45
C VAL A 46 -1.59 -1.18 -4.85
N ARG A 47 -0.51 -1.94 -4.94
CA ARG A 47 0.02 -2.44 -6.22
C ARG A 47 -0.11 -3.95 -6.33
N HIS A 48 -0.27 -4.44 -7.55
CA HIS A 48 -0.11 -5.87 -7.79
C HIS A 48 1.40 -6.19 -7.74
N ALA A 49 1.79 -7.15 -6.91
CA ALA A 49 3.10 -7.76 -7.03
C ALA A 49 3.07 -8.66 -8.28
N GLN A 50 3.26 -8.06 -9.45
CA GLN A 50 3.90 -8.82 -10.51
C GLN A 50 5.28 -9.17 -9.96
N VAL A 51 5.59 -10.45 -9.93
CA VAL A 51 6.96 -10.93 -9.76
C VAL A 51 7.79 -10.09 -10.71
N GLN A 52 8.56 -9.16 -10.15
CA GLN A 52 9.53 -8.40 -10.89
C GLN A 52 10.62 -9.44 -11.16
N MET A 53 10.52 -10.10 -12.32
CA MET A 53 11.62 -10.90 -12.85
C MET A 53 12.74 -9.91 -13.12
N ALA A 54 13.67 -9.84 -12.17
CA ALA A 54 15.01 -9.32 -12.36
C ALA A 54 15.95 -10.50 -12.47
#